data_AF-A0A424JNY1-F1
#
_entry.id   AF-A0A424JNY1-F1
#
_cell.length_a   1.000
_cell.length_b   1.000
_cell.length_c   1.000
_cell.angle_alpha   90.00
_cell.angle_beta   90.00
_cell.angle_gamma   90.00
#
_symmetry.space_group_name_H-M   'P 1'
#
loop_
_entity.id
_entity.type
_entity.pdbx_description
1 polymer ?
#
loop_
_entity_poly.entity_id
_entity_poly.type
_entity_poly.pdbx_seq_one_letter_code
_entity_poly.pdbx_strand_id
1 'polypeptide(L)'
;MIPRKNKKNLEANIEEIRNLSFSYLEKYSASKQQLRTYLLKKYFKSPGSFIDKKELLNLIDFVILDLEKNKLISDKFYSDSKSRSFVKRGYSIRKIRNYLIQKGIENNYIQESISKIISNNSDQDFFSAIKLCKKKRIGPCRSEDNRVLFYKKDISILARGGFDYETSKKVMDLSKDDFENFLKLS
;
A
#
# COMPACT_ATOMS: atom_id res chain seq x y z
N MET A 1 -20.27 12.40 -41.44
CA MET A 1 -21.31 12.15 -40.41
C MET A 1 -21.01 10.83 -39.71
N ILE A 2 -20.64 10.86 -38.42
CA ILE A 2 -20.47 9.63 -37.62
C ILE A 2 -21.88 9.16 -37.22
N PRO A 3 -22.25 7.88 -37.42
CA PRO A 3 -23.64 7.43 -37.25
C PRO A 3 -24.08 7.49 -35.78
N ARG A 4 -25.23 8.14 -35.53
CA ARG A 4 -25.85 8.37 -34.20
C ARG A 4 -26.13 7.09 -33.38
N LYS A 5 -26.17 5.92 -34.03
CA LYS A 5 -26.49 4.63 -33.37
C LYS A 5 -25.39 4.14 -32.41
N ASN A 6 -24.12 4.46 -32.67
CA ASN A 6 -22.99 4.03 -31.82
C ASN A 6 -22.83 4.88 -30.55
N LYS A 7 -23.24 6.16 -30.57
CA LYS A 7 -23.04 7.09 -29.44
C LYS A 7 -23.86 6.70 -28.21
N LYS A 8 -25.10 6.22 -28.41
CA LYS A 8 -26.00 5.79 -27.33
C LYS A 8 -25.49 4.54 -26.59
N ASN A 9 -24.76 3.66 -27.29
CA ASN A 9 -24.16 2.46 -26.70
C ASN A 9 -22.89 2.82 -25.91
N LEU A 10 -22.09 3.77 -26.41
CA LEU A 10 -20.91 4.28 -25.73
C LEU A 10 -21.25 4.96 -24.39
N GLU A 11 -22.26 5.83 -24.38
CA GLU A 11 -22.72 6.51 -23.16
C GLU A 11 -23.23 5.52 -22.11
N ALA A 12 -23.97 4.49 -22.53
CA ALA A 12 -24.43 3.42 -21.66
C ALA A 12 -23.28 2.62 -21.04
N ASN A 13 -22.25 2.28 -21.84
CA ASN A 13 -21.08 1.56 -21.35
C ASN A 13 -20.26 2.37 -20.34
N ILE A 14 -20.07 3.67 -20.59
CA ILE A 14 -19.39 4.58 -19.65
C ILE A 14 -20.16 4.63 -18.32
N GLU A 15 -21.48 4.74 -18.39
CA GLU A 15 -22.33 4.83 -17.20
C GLU A 15 -22.32 3.51 -16.39
N GLU A 16 -22.31 2.36 -17.06
CA GLU A 16 -22.14 1.07 -16.39
C GLU A 16 -20.79 0.99 -15.64
N ILE A 17 -19.68 1.36 -16.30
CA ILE A 17 -18.34 1.35 -15.69
C ILE A 17 -18.28 2.33 -14.51
N ARG A 18 -18.91 3.51 -14.61
CA ARG A 18 -19.02 4.47 -13.50
C ARG A 18 -19.77 3.89 -12.31
N ASN A 19 -20.93 3.29 -12.55
CA ASN A 19 -21.75 2.68 -11.48
C ASN A 19 -21.00 1.54 -10.76
N LEU A 20 -20.28 0.71 -11.51
CA LEU A 20 -19.39 -0.31 -10.94
C LEU A 20 -18.25 0.31 -10.12
N SER A 21 -17.70 1.44 -10.58
CA SER A 21 -16.63 2.16 -9.90
C SER A 21 -17.12 2.77 -8.58
N PHE A 22 -18.28 3.44 -8.58
CA PHE A 22 -18.89 4.00 -7.37
C PHE A 22 -19.16 2.90 -6.34
N SER A 23 -19.80 1.82 -6.75
CA SER A 23 -20.08 0.66 -5.89
C SER A 23 -18.83 0.08 -5.23
N TYR A 24 -17.68 0.15 -5.91
CA TYR A 24 -16.40 -0.30 -5.38
C TYR A 24 -15.76 0.71 -4.43
N LEU A 25 -15.76 1.99 -4.79
CA LEU A 25 -15.16 3.07 -4.01
C LEU A 25 -15.92 3.39 -2.73
N GLU A 26 -17.24 3.18 -2.69
CA GLU A 26 -18.04 3.27 -1.46
C GLU A 26 -17.57 2.28 -0.39
N LYS A 27 -17.09 1.11 -0.80
CA LYS A 27 -16.70 0.02 0.12
C LYS A 27 -15.22 0.03 0.44
N TYR A 28 -14.38 0.51 -0.48
CA TYR A 28 -12.94 0.35 -0.39
C TYR A 28 -12.19 1.65 -0.70
N SER A 29 -11.22 1.99 0.17
CA SER A 29 -10.15 2.90 -0.20
C SER A 29 -9.19 2.21 -1.18
N ALA A 30 -9.17 2.66 -2.43
CA ALA A 30 -8.42 2.03 -3.52
C ALA A 30 -7.53 3.01 -4.28
N SER A 31 -6.41 2.50 -4.83
CA SER A 31 -5.62 3.22 -5.84
C SER A 31 -6.27 3.12 -7.21
N LYS A 32 -5.86 3.98 -8.15
CA LYS A 32 -6.31 3.94 -9.55
C LYS A 32 -6.07 2.57 -10.18
N GLN A 33 -4.89 1.99 -9.96
CA GLN A 33 -4.55 0.66 -10.48
C GLN A 33 -5.41 -0.46 -9.87
N GLN A 34 -5.79 -0.34 -8.59
CA GLN A 34 -6.68 -1.32 -7.96
C GLN A 34 -8.08 -1.28 -8.58
N LEU A 35 -8.64 -0.07 -8.78
CA LEU A 35 -9.93 0.10 -9.45
C LEU A 35 -9.88 -0.43 -10.89
N ARG A 36 -8.82 -0.09 -11.65
CA ARG A 36 -8.58 -0.63 -13.00
C ARG A 36 -8.62 -2.16 -13.02
N THR A 37 -7.86 -2.78 -12.11
CA THR A 37 -7.78 -4.24 -12.00
C THR A 37 -9.13 -4.86 -11.64
N TYR A 38 -9.89 -4.22 -10.76
CA TYR A 38 -11.24 -4.66 -10.39
C TYR A 38 -12.19 -4.65 -11.59
N LEU A 39 -12.25 -3.51 -12.31
CA LEU A 39 -13.10 -3.35 -13.49
C LEU A 39 -12.75 -4.39 -14.56
N LEU A 40 -11.46 -4.56 -14.88
CA LEU A 40 -11.02 -5.57 -15.85
C LEU A 40 -11.44 -6.98 -15.44
N LYS A 41 -11.26 -7.37 -14.18
CA LYS A 41 -11.69 -8.68 -13.68
C LYS A 41 -13.21 -8.89 -13.79
N LYS A 42 -14.01 -7.82 -13.65
CA LYS A 42 -15.47 -7.90 -13.78
C LYS A 42 -15.87 -8.19 -15.22
N TYR A 43 -15.31 -7.47 -16.18
CA TYR A 43 -15.63 -7.65 -17.60
C TYR A 43 -15.04 -8.94 -18.20
N PHE A 44 -13.83 -9.36 -17.79
CA PHE A 44 -13.26 -10.64 -18.27
C PHE A 44 -13.99 -11.88 -17.76
N LYS A 45 -14.74 -11.79 -16.65
CA LYS A 45 -15.57 -12.89 -16.14
C LYS A 45 -16.95 -12.97 -16.79
N SER A 46 -17.33 -11.98 -17.59
CA SER A 46 -18.64 -11.88 -18.25
C SER A 46 -18.46 -12.06 -19.76
N PRO A 47 -18.55 -13.29 -20.28
CA PRO A 47 -18.26 -13.60 -21.69
C PRO A 47 -19.25 -12.97 -22.70
N GLY A 48 -20.31 -12.30 -22.22
CA GLY A 48 -21.29 -11.59 -23.06
C GLY A 48 -20.93 -10.14 -23.41
N SER A 49 -19.86 -9.56 -22.85
CA SER A 49 -19.47 -8.17 -23.18
C SER A 49 -18.65 -8.14 -24.47
N PHE A 50 -19.35 -7.99 -25.60
CA PHE A 50 -18.79 -7.92 -26.96
C PHE A 50 -18.10 -6.55 -27.24
N ILE A 51 -17.34 -6.04 -26.28
CA ILE A 51 -16.52 -4.83 -26.45
C ILE A 51 -15.10 -5.30 -26.80
N ASP A 52 -14.50 -4.69 -27.83
CA ASP A 52 -13.09 -4.94 -28.13
C ASP A 52 -12.22 -4.64 -26.90
N LYS A 53 -11.22 -5.49 -26.61
CA LYS A 53 -10.41 -5.36 -25.40
C LYS A 53 -9.73 -3.99 -25.30
N LYS A 54 -9.30 -3.45 -26.44
CA LYS A 54 -8.64 -2.14 -26.51
C LYS A 54 -9.64 -1.01 -26.22
N GLU A 55 -10.85 -1.12 -26.75
CA GLU A 55 -11.92 -0.18 -26.47
C GLU A 55 -12.30 -0.18 -24.98
N LEU A 56 -12.46 -1.36 -24.36
CA LEU A 56 -12.73 -1.47 -22.92
C LEU A 56 -11.61 -0.83 -22.08
N LEU A 57 -10.33 -1.05 -22.41
CA LEU A 57 -9.21 -0.42 -21.71
C LEU A 57 -9.30 1.12 -21.78
N ASN A 58 -9.59 1.66 -22.96
CA ASN A 58 -9.73 3.11 -23.15
C ASN A 58 -10.91 3.68 -22.36
N LEU A 59 -12.04 2.96 -22.30
CA LEU A 59 -13.21 3.38 -21.53
C LEU A 59 -12.93 3.38 -20.03
N ILE A 60 -12.28 2.34 -19.52
CA ILE A 60 -11.87 2.28 -18.11
C ILE A 60 -10.92 3.44 -17.78
N ASP A 61 -9.96 3.74 -18.65
CA ASP A 61 -9.02 4.83 -18.44
C ASP A 61 -9.70 6.19 -18.46
N PHE A 62 -10.63 6.39 -19.39
CA PHE A 62 -11.46 7.59 -19.43
C PHE A 62 -12.25 7.77 -18.12
N VAL A 63 -12.91 6.72 -17.63
CA VAL A 63 -13.67 6.79 -16.38
C VAL A 63 -12.77 7.05 -15.18
N ILE A 64 -11.62 6.38 -15.07
CA ILE A 64 -10.67 6.61 -13.96
C ILE A 64 -10.17 8.06 -13.96
N LEU A 65 -9.83 8.61 -15.12
CA LEU A 65 -9.40 10.00 -15.25
C LEU A 65 -10.52 10.98 -14.86
N ASP A 66 -11.76 10.70 -15.25
CA ASP A 66 -12.93 11.49 -14.87
C ASP A 66 -13.17 11.44 -13.35
N LEU A 67 -13.09 10.27 -12.73
CA LEU A 67 -13.18 10.11 -11.27
C LEU A 67 -12.06 10.85 -10.53
N GLU A 68 -10.84 10.82 -11.07
CA GLU A 68 -9.70 11.54 -10.50
C GLU A 68 -9.88 13.06 -10.58
N LYS A 69 -10.33 13.59 -11.73
CA LYS A 69 -10.66 15.01 -11.89
C LYS A 69 -11.74 15.48 -10.91
N ASN A 70 -12.72 14.62 -10.67
CA ASN A 70 -13.79 14.86 -9.69
C ASN A 70 -13.37 14.56 -8.23
N LYS A 71 -12.09 14.28 -7.98
CA LYS A 71 -11.50 14.01 -6.65
C LYS A 71 -12.11 12.81 -5.91
N LEU A 72 -12.77 11.90 -6.63
CA LEU A 72 -13.35 10.68 -6.06
C LEU A 72 -12.30 9.58 -5.85
N ILE A 73 -11.18 9.66 -6.58
CA ILE A 73 -10.01 8.81 -6.39
C ILE A 73 -8.74 9.63 -6.47
N SER A 74 -7.73 9.28 -5.68
CA SER A 74 -6.43 9.97 -5.71
C SER A 74 -5.32 9.08 -5.16
N ASP A 75 -4.33 8.82 -6.00
CA ASP A 75 -3.15 8.03 -5.61
C ASP A 75 -2.28 8.78 -4.60
N LYS A 76 -2.24 10.12 -4.66
CA LYS A 76 -1.57 10.96 -3.65
C LYS A 76 -2.16 10.77 -2.25
N PHE A 77 -3.47 10.98 -2.12
CA PHE A 77 -4.15 10.82 -0.82
C PHE A 77 -4.11 9.36 -0.35
N TYR A 78 -4.25 8.40 -1.26
CA TYR A 78 -4.14 6.98 -0.97
C TYR A 78 -2.75 6.64 -0.40
N SER A 79 -1.69 7.06 -1.09
CA SER A 79 -0.29 6.83 -0.71
C SER A 79 -0.01 7.37 0.69
N ASP A 80 -0.37 8.63 0.94
CA ASP A 80 -0.17 9.29 2.22
C ASP A 80 -0.92 8.59 3.36
N SER A 81 -2.21 8.25 3.14
CA SER A 81 -3.05 7.59 4.14
C SER A 81 -2.55 6.18 4.49
N LYS A 82 -2.22 5.37 3.47
CA LYS A 82 -1.68 4.01 3.69
C LYS A 82 -0.33 4.05 4.39
N SER A 83 0.56 4.95 3.96
CA SER A 83 1.90 5.10 4.55
C SER A 83 1.81 5.40 6.05
N ARG A 84 0.98 6.38 6.46
CA ARG A 84 0.74 6.68 7.88
C ARG A 84 0.17 5.48 8.64
N SER A 85 -0.78 4.75 8.05
CA SER A 85 -1.36 3.55 8.68
C SER A 85 -0.32 2.46 8.89
N PHE A 86 0.58 2.25 7.93
CA PHE A 86 1.63 1.24 8.02
C PHE A 86 2.74 1.60 9.00
N VAL A 87 3.12 2.87 9.07
CA VAL A 87 4.03 3.38 10.11
C VAL A 87 3.47 3.06 11.51
N LYS A 88 2.18 3.37 11.76
CA LYS A 88 1.52 3.03 13.03
C LYS A 88 1.55 1.52 13.34
N ARG A 89 1.56 0.67 12.30
CA ARG A 89 1.65 -0.80 12.42
C ARG A 89 3.09 -1.33 12.55
N GLY A 90 4.11 -0.48 12.54
CA GLY A 90 5.52 -0.86 12.63
C GLY A 90 6.08 -1.47 11.34
N TYR A 91 5.66 -0.96 10.18
CA TYR A 91 6.23 -1.38 8.90
C TYR A 91 7.45 -0.51 8.58
N SER A 92 8.50 -1.14 8.02
CA SER A 92 9.65 -0.40 7.50
C SER A 92 9.28 0.48 6.32
N ILE A 93 10.04 1.56 6.11
CA ILE A 93 9.95 2.43 4.94
C ILE A 93 10.08 1.62 3.65
N ARG A 94 11.03 0.69 3.59
CA ARG A 94 11.21 -0.19 2.42
C ARG A 94 9.96 -1.03 2.15
N LYS A 95 9.34 -1.59 3.19
CA LYS A 95 8.12 -2.38 3.04
C LYS A 95 6.94 -1.53 2.58
N ILE A 96 6.80 -0.31 3.11
CA ILE A 96 5.77 0.65 2.68
C ILE A 96 5.95 1.01 1.21
N ARG A 97 7.18 1.37 0.80
CA ARG A 97 7.53 1.66 -0.59
C ARG A 97 7.10 0.52 -1.52
N ASN A 98 7.54 -0.70 -1.22
CA ASN A 98 7.25 -1.86 -2.04
C ASN A 98 5.75 -2.15 -2.13
N TYR A 99 5.01 -1.97 -1.02
CA TYR A 99 3.55 -2.10 -1.04
C TYR A 99 2.91 -1.10 -2.00
N LEU A 100 3.33 0.18 -1.97
CA LEU A 100 2.75 1.21 -2.83
C LEU A 100 3.08 0.98 -4.31
N ILE A 101 4.30 0.54 -4.64
CA ILE A 101 4.67 0.12 -5.99
C ILE A 101 3.74 -1.00 -6.48
N GLN A 102 3.49 -2.01 -5.64
CA GLN A 102 2.54 -3.08 -5.97
C GLN A 102 1.09 -2.61 -6.14
N LYS A 103 0.73 -1.44 -5.60
CA LYS A 103 -0.57 -0.79 -5.81
C LYS A 103 -0.58 0.16 -7.01
N GLY A 104 0.48 0.16 -7.82
CA GLY A 104 0.57 0.97 -9.04
C GLY A 104 0.68 2.47 -8.78
N ILE A 105 1.14 2.86 -7.59
CA ILE A 105 1.35 4.27 -7.26
C ILE A 105 2.62 4.76 -7.96
N GLU A 106 2.53 5.93 -8.58
CA GLU A 106 3.68 6.58 -9.22
C GLU A 106 4.77 6.97 -8.20
N ASN A 107 6.04 6.94 -8.65
CA ASN A 107 7.19 7.14 -7.77
C ASN A 107 7.18 8.54 -7.11
N ASN A 108 6.70 9.59 -7.78
CA ASN A 108 6.56 10.93 -7.23
C ASN A 108 5.75 10.94 -5.91
N TYR A 109 4.57 10.33 -5.88
CA TYR A 109 3.71 10.26 -4.70
C TYR A 109 4.31 9.36 -3.62
N ILE A 110 4.98 8.28 -4.01
CA ILE A 110 5.70 7.41 -3.07
C ILE A 110 6.80 8.21 -2.36
N GLN A 111 7.63 8.95 -3.11
CA GLN A 111 8.70 9.76 -2.53
C GLN A 111 8.13 10.87 -1.65
N GLU A 112 7.04 11.53 -2.05
CA GLU A 112 6.37 12.55 -1.24
C GLU A 112 5.85 11.97 0.10
N SER A 113 5.22 10.80 0.07
CA SER A 113 4.72 10.16 1.29
C SER A 113 5.86 9.70 2.21
N ILE A 114 6.93 9.16 1.65
CA ILE A 114 8.09 8.69 2.41
C ILE A 114 8.87 9.87 3.01
N SER A 115 9.07 10.94 2.24
CA SER A 115 9.78 12.13 2.74
C SER A 115 9.05 12.75 3.92
N LYS A 116 7.72 12.85 3.88
CA LYS A 116 6.89 13.28 5.02
C LYS A 116 7.06 12.41 6.26
N ILE A 117 7.23 11.09 6.07
CA ILE A 117 7.46 10.19 7.20
C ILE A 117 8.84 10.46 7.81
N ILE A 118 9.87 10.53 6.98
CA ILE A 118 11.25 10.73 7.42
C ILE A 118 11.43 12.11 8.07
N SER A 119 10.81 13.15 7.51
CA SER A 119 10.87 14.51 8.08
C SER A 119 10.21 14.60 9.45
N ASN A 120 9.19 13.78 9.71
CA ASN A 120 8.53 13.73 11.02
C ASN A 120 9.33 12.91 12.04
N ASN A 121 10.07 11.89 11.60
CA ASN A 121 10.93 11.07 12.45
C ASN A 121 12.04 10.41 11.62
N SER A 122 13.30 10.85 11.82
CA SER A 122 14.47 10.30 11.14
C SER A 122 14.73 8.83 11.51
N ASP A 123 14.40 8.43 12.74
CA ASP A 123 14.60 7.09 13.28
C ASP A 123 13.37 6.19 13.10
N GLN A 124 12.51 6.50 12.13
CA GLN A 124 11.24 5.81 11.95
C GLN A 124 11.38 4.28 11.80
N ASP A 125 12.41 3.81 11.08
CA ASP A 125 12.64 2.38 10.89
C ASP A 125 13.10 1.69 12.17
N PHE A 126 13.87 2.36 13.02
CA PHE A 126 14.26 1.84 14.33
C PHE A 126 13.04 1.62 15.23
N PHE A 127 12.18 2.63 15.38
CA PHE A 127 10.95 2.50 16.16
C PHE A 127 9.96 1.47 15.55
N SER A 128 9.93 1.37 14.21
CA SER A 128 9.12 0.36 13.54
C SER A 128 9.62 -1.07 13.80
N ALA A 129 10.94 -1.26 13.85
CA ALA A 129 11.55 -2.53 14.19
C ALA A 129 11.27 -2.92 15.65
N ILE A 130 11.32 -1.97 16.60
CA ILE A 130 10.92 -2.19 18.00
C ILE A 130 9.47 -2.68 18.10
N LYS A 131 8.55 -2.01 17.40
CA LYS A 131 7.13 -2.42 17.34
C LYS A 131 6.97 -3.83 16.77
N LEU A 132 7.73 -4.18 15.74
CA LEU A 132 7.69 -5.53 15.17
C LEU A 132 8.23 -6.56 16.18
N CYS A 133 9.33 -6.26 16.88
CA CYS A 133 9.89 -7.13 17.91
C CYS A 133 8.89 -7.43 19.02
N LYS A 134 8.20 -6.40 19.54
CA LYS A 134 7.11 -6.57 20.51
C LYS A 134 6.00 -7.45 19.97
N LYS A 135 5.51 -7.14 18.77
CA LYS A 135 4.37 -7.84 18.16
C LYS A 135 4.68 -9.31 17.90
N LYS A 136 5.92 -9.64 17.54
CA LYS A 136 6.35 -11.01 17.21
C LYS A 136 7.04 -11.73 18.36
N ARG A 137 7.25 -11.06 19.50
CA ARG A 137 7.97 -11.57 20.68
C ARG A 137 9.35 -12.13 20.31
N ILE A 138 10.13 -11.29 19.61
CA ILE A 138 11.49 -11.63 19.14
C ILE A 138 12.53 -10.65 19.69
N GLY A 139 13.81 -10.99 19.58
CA GLY A 139 14.91 -10.14 20.01
C GLY A 139 14.85 -9.84 21.52
N PRO A 140 14.88 -8.57 21.94
CA PRO A 140 14.86 -8.17 23.36
C PRO A 140 13.60 -8.63 24.13
N CYS A 141 12.54 -9.06 23.44
CA CYS A 141 11.36 -9.65 24.07
C CYS A 141 11.56 -11.10 24.56
N ARG A 142 12.65 -11.77 24.16
CA ARG A 142 12.98 -13.13 24.61
C ARG A 142 13.74 -13.09 25.94
N SER A 143 13.74 -14.21 26.66
CA SER A 143 14.70 -14.40 27.76
C SER A 143 16.14 -14.40 27.22
N GLU A 144 17.09 -13.96 28.04
CA GLU A 144 18.49 -13.74 27.62
C GLU A 144 19.14 -15.00 27.04
N ASP A 145 18.99 -16.14 27.72
CA ASP A 145 19.51 -17.44 27.27
C ASP A 145 19.03 -17.83 25.87
N ASN A 146 17.79 -17.45 25.54
CA ASN A 146 17.17 -17.76 24.26
C ASN A 146 17.62 -16.81 23.13
N ARG A 147 18.17 -15.63 23.44
CA ARG A 147 18.51 -14.62 22.41
C ARG A 147 19.57 -15.16 21.45
N VAL A 148 20.63 -15.78 21.97
CA VAL A 148 21.72 -16.35 21.16
C VAL A 148 21.19 -17.46 20.25
N LEU A 149 20.36 -18.35 20.80
CA LEU A 149 19.78 -19.48 20.07
C LEU A 149 18.90 -19.03 18.89
N PHE A 150 18.10 -17.96 19.08
CA PHE A 150 17.15 -17.48 18.08
C PHE A 150 17.64 -16.29 17.24
N TYR A 151 18.84 -15.77 17.47
CA TYR A 151 19.34 -14.54 16.84
C TYR A 151 19.19 -14.53 15.31
N LYS A 152 19.67 -15.60 14.64
CA LYS A 152 19.56 -15.73 13.17
C LYS A 152 18.11 -15.73 12.69
N LYS A 153 17.23 -16.42 13.42
CA LYS A 153 15.79 -16.50 13.11
C LYS A 153 15.13 -15.13 13.25
N ASP A 154 15.44 -14.41 14.32
CA ASP A 154 14.84 -13.11 14.62
C ASP A 154 15.32 -12.03 13.64
N ILE A 155 16.61 -11.99 13.30
CA ILE A 155 17.12 -11.15 12.20
C ILE A 155 16.40 -11.47 10.89
N SER A 156 16.20 -12.76 10.58
CA SER A 156 15.48 -13.15 9.36
C SER A 156 14.04 -12.62 9.33
N ILE A 157 13.37 -12.52 10.48
CA ILE A 157 12.04 -11.93 10.60
C ILE A 157 12.09 -10.42 10.33
N LEU A 158 13.08 -9.70 10.87
CA LEU A 158 13.28 -8.27 10.62
C LEU A 158 13.61 -7.99 9.15
N ALA A 159 14.49 -8.80 8.54
CA ALA A 159 14.83 -8.70 7.13
C ALA A 159 13.59 -8.88 6.22
N ARG A 160 12.73 -9.88 6.49
CA ARG A 160 11.42 -10.03 5.82
C ARG A 160 10.44 -8.90 6.14
N GLY A 161 10.61 -8.23 7.27
CA GLY A 161 9.93 -6.99 7.63
C GLY A 161 10.39 -5.78 6.81
N GLY A 162 11.48 -5.92 6.05
CA GLY A 162 12.04 -4.89 5.18
C GLY A 162 13.09 -4.01 5.85
N PHE A 163 13.47 -4.29 7.10
CA PHE A 163 14.54 -3.56 7.79
C PHE A 163 15.91 -3.89 7.19
N ASP A 164 16.83 -2.93 7.25
CA ASP A 164 18.24 -3.18 6.93
C ASP A 164 18.96 -3.90 8.09
N TYR A 165 20.18 -4.35 7.82
CA TYR A 165 20.96 -5.11 8.78
C TYR A 165 21.36 -4.27 10.00
N GLU A 166 21.78 -3.02 9.79
CA GLU A 166 22.26 -2.15 10.88
C GLU A 166 21.15 -1.84 11.89
N THR A 167 19.97 -1.45 11.42
CA THR A 167 18.78 -1.21 12.24
C THR A 167 18.37 -2.48 12.96
N SER A 168 18.37 -3.61 12.25
CA SER A 168 18.03 -4.90 12.84
C SER A 168 18.99 -5.27 13.97
N LYS A 169 20.30 -5.16 13.73
CA LYS A 169 21.34 -5.43 14.72
C LYS A 169 21.20 -4.52 15.93
N LYS A 170 21.06 -3.20 15.71
CA LYS A 170 20.84 -2.21 16.79
C LYS A 170 19.68 -2.60 17.71
N VAL A 171 18.52 -2.96 17.16
CA VAL A 171 17.36 -3.39 17.96
C VAL A 171 17.61 -4.74 18.63
N MET A 172 18.28 -5.67 17.95
CA MET A 172 18.59 -7.00 18.47
C MET A 172 19.63 -6.99 19.58
N ASP A 173 20.42 -5.93 19.74
CA ASP A 173 21.46 -5.79 20.75
C ASP A 173 20.98 -5.01 22.00
N LEU A 174 19.76 -4.45 21.99
CA LEU A 174 19.20 -3.72 23.14
C LEU A 174 19.07 -4.60 24.38
N SER A 175 19.30 -4.01 25.56
CA SER A 175 18.86 -4.62 26.82
C SER A 175 17.32 -4.65 26.88
N LYS A 176 16.77 -5.46 27.80
CA LYS A 176 15.32 -5.51 27.99
C LYS A 176 14.78 -4.16 28.48
N ASP A 177 15.50 -3.51 29.39
CA ASP A 177 15.11 -2.22 29.96
C ASP A 177 15.14 -1.11 28.91
N ASP A 178 16.20 -1.05 28.10
CA ASP A 178 16.29 -0.09 26.98
C ASP A 178 15.15 -0.30 25.99
N PHE A 179 14.86 -1.55 25.64
CA PHE A 179 13.78 -1.89 24.74
C PHE A 179 12.41 -1.42 25.28
N GLU A 180 12.14 -1.62 26.57
CA GLU A 180 10.91 -1.15 27.20
C GLU A 180 10.82 0.38 27.23
N ASN A 181 11.95 1.07 27.41
CA ASN A 181 12.01 2.54 27.34
C ASN A 181 11.73 3.06 25.93
N PHE A 182 12.39 2.52 24.91
CA PHE A 182 12.13 2.91 23.52
C PHE A 182 10.70 2.59 23.07
N LEU A 183 10.11 1.52 23.59
CA LEU A 183 8.74 1.13 23.29
C LEU A 183 7.71 2.13 23.83
N LYS A 184 7.99 2.81 24.95
CA LYS A 184 7.14 3.90 25.48
C LYS A 184 7.21 5.15 24.60
N LEU A 185 8.32 5.34 23.89
CA LEU A 185 8.55 6.45 22.97
C LEU A 185 8.03 6.19 21.55
N SER A 186 7.73 4.92 21.21
CA SER A 186 7.43 4.47 19.84
C SER A 186 5.97 4.67 19.41
#